data_AF-A0A6B3GNY6-F1
#
_entry.id   AF-A0A6B3GNY6-F1
#
_cell.length_a   1.000
_cell.length_b   1.000
_cell.length_c   1.000
_cell.angle_alpha   90.00
_cell.angle_beta   90.00
_cell.angle_gamma   90.00
#
_symmetry.space_group_name_H-M   'P 1'
#
loop_
_entity.id
_entity.type
_entity.pdbx_description
1 polymer ?
#
loop_
_entity_poly.entity_id
_entity_poly.type
_entity_poly.pdbx_seq_one_letter_code
_entity_poly.pdbx_strand_id
1 'polypeptide(L)'
;MIAFAPTAVFLLWFCWGVRQDRRQFRNAVLLGLTVLSLSFALLTQVDRLPDNLAVPVYALVFLVPVLAIVVLGGFLVVNGLTMVRKEGRRPANLLSGLAGIGIFAVLALVVTADYLGGSKAYRSFILAVVLITGYVAFLFLCFLAYAFLYGRIRVRGDVDFVVMLGSGLIGGERVPPLLASRLRSGLRVQQRQIARGGPAPVLLVSGGQGPDEKLPEAEAMGRWLVAEGADPDLV
;
A
#
# COMPACT_ATOMS: atom_id res chain seq x y z
N MET A 1 -2.26 10.15 -32.24
CA MET A 1 -3.44 9.42 -31.69
C MET A 1 -3.12 7.98 -31.31
N ILE A 2 -2.38 7.23 -32.14
CA ILE A 2 -2.04 5.81 -31.87
C ILE A 2 -1.30 5.62 -30.53
N ALA A 3 -0.42 6.56 -30.13
CA ALA A 3 0.34 6.47 -28.88
C ALA A 3 -0.54 6.38 -27.61
N PHE A 4 -1.77 6.89 -27.62
CA PHE A 4 -2.70 6.83 -26.48
C PHE A 4 -3.56 5.57 -26.44
N ALA A 5 -3.51 4.72 -27.48
CA ALA A 5 -4.34 3.51 -27.55
C ALA A 5 -4.05 2.55 -26.37
N PRO A 6 -2.79 2.25 -25.99
CA PRO A 6 -2.52 1.40 -24.82
C PRO A 6 -3.07 1.99 -23.52
N THR A 7 -2.95 3.31 -23.34
CA THR A 7 -3.49 4.02 -22.17
C THR A 7 -5.01 3.87 -22.08
N ALA A 8 -5.71 4.06 -23.20
CA ALA A 8 -7.17 3.89 -23.24
C ALA A 8 -7.57 2.44 -22.89
N VAL A 9 -6.86 1.45 -23.45
CA VAL A 9 -7.13 0.02 -23.17
C VAL A 9 -6.92 -0.31 -21.69
N PHE A 10 -5.78 0.08 -21.10
CA PHE A 10 -5.52 -0.17 -19.67
C PHE A 10 -6.49 0.56 -18.76
N LEU A 11 -6.86 1.80 -19.10
CA LEU A 11 -7.82 2.58 -18.32
C LEU A 11 -9.22 1.97 -18.36
N LEU A 12 -9.68 1.53 -19.53
CA LEU A 12 -10.98 0.87 -19.67
C LEU A 12 -10.99 -0.47 -18.91
N TRP A 13 -9.91 -1.24 -18.99
CA TRP A 13 -9.78 -2.49 -18.24
C TRP A 13 -9.73 -2.25 -16.73
N PHE A 14 -9.01 -1.23 -16.28
CA PHE A 14 -9.01 -0.80 -14.89
C PHE A 14 -10.42 -0.45 -14.41
N CYS A 15 -11.14 0.40 -15.17
CA CYS A 15 -12.51 0.79 -14.84
C CYS A 15 -13.47 -0.40 -14.80
N TRP A 16 -13.30 -1.36 -15.70
CA TRP A 16 -14.06 -2.61 -15.69
C TRP A 16 -13.74 -3.48 -14.47
N GLY A 17 -12.46 -3.68 -14.16
CA GLY A 17 -12.01 -4.46 -13.00
C GLY A 17 -12.49 -3.87 -11.68
N VAL A 18 -12.41 -2.54 -11.53
CA VAL A 18 -12.91 -1.82 -10.34
C VAL A 18 -14.44 -1.91 -10.20
N ARG A 19 -15.19 -2.01 -11.30
CA ARG A 19 -16.64 -2.21 -11.25
C ARG A 19 -17.02 -3.62 -10.82
N GLN A 20 -16.29 -4.63 -11.29
CA GLN A 20 -16.54 -6.03 -10.92
C GLN A 20 -16.13 -6.30 -9.48
N ASP A 21 -14.87 -6.03 -9.15
CA ASP A 21 -14.33 -6.25 -7.81
C ASP A 21 -13.20 -5.27 -7.51
N ARG A 22 -13.48 -4.37 -6.57
CA ARG A 22 -12.57 -3.33 -6.10
C ARG A 22 -11.40 -3.90 -5.31
N ARG A 23 -11.48 -5.13 -4.80
CA ARG A 23 -10.48 -5.73 -3.90
C ARG A 23 -9.30 -6.34 -4.66
N GLN A 24 -9.43 -6.55 -5.97
CA GLN A 24 -8.42 -7.21 -6.76
C GLN A 24 -7.12 -6.39 -6.87
N PHE A 25 -6.00 -7.02 -6.51
CA PHE A 25 -4.66 -6.44 -6.66
C PHE A 25 -4.34 -6.07 -8.13
N ARG A 26 -4.91 -6.80 -9.09
CA ARG A 26 -4.77 -6.51 -10.53
C ARG A 26 -5.14 -5.06 -10.87
N ASN A 27 -6.14 -4.48 -10.20
CA ASN A 27 -6.55 -3.10 -10.45
C ASN A 27 -5.43 -2.09 -10.11
N ALA A 28 -4.62 -2.39 -9.09
CA ALA A 28 -3.46 -1.56 -8.73
C ALA A 28 -2.43 -1.54 -9.86
N VAL A 29 -2.10 -2.71 -10.40
CA VAL A 29 -1.14 -2.84 -11.51
C VAL A 29 -1.68 -2.21 -12.79
N LEU A 30 -2.96 -2.41 -13.12
CA LEU A 30 -3.60 -1.77 -14.28
C LEU A 30 -3.59 -0.24 -14.19
N LEU A 31 -3.80 0.32 -13.00
CA LEU A 31 -3.67 1.76 -12.77
C LEU A 31 -2.23 2.23 -13.02
N GLY A 32 -1.24 1.50 -12.49
CA GLY A 32 0.18 1.80 -12.74
C GLY A 32 0.57 1.73 -14.22
N LEU A 33 0.11 0.71 -14.94
CA LEU A 33 0.33 0.56 -16.39
C LEU A 33 -0.37 1.67 -17.19
N THR A 34 -1.53 2.13 -16.73
CA THR A 34 -2.21 3.28 -17.33
C THR A 34 -1.35 4.54 -17.21
N VAL A 35 -0.80 4.82 -16.02
CA VAL A 35 0.10 5.97 -15.81
C VAL A 35 1.37 5.83 -16.62
N LEU A 36 2.00 4.65 -16.64
CA LEU A 36 3.25 4.41 -17.38
C LEU A 36 3.07 4.58 -18.90
N SER A 37 1.99 4.01 -19.45
CA SER A 37 1.66 4.18 -20.87
C SER A 37 1.29 5.62 -21.21
N LEU A 38 0.60 6.33 -20.31
CA LEU A 38 0.27 7.75 -20.47
C LEU A 38 1.55 8.59 -20.52
N SER A 39 2.50 8.36 -19.60
CA SER A 39 3.80 9.04 -19.59
C SER A 39 4.54 8.84 -20.90
N PHE A 40 4.60 7.60 -21.41
CA PHE A 40 5.21 7.31 -22.70
C PHE A 40 4.50 8.05 -23.85
N ALA A 41 3.16 8.01 -23.90
CA ALA A 41 2.39 8.70 -24.92
C ALA A 41 2.61 10.22 -24.91
N LEU A 42 2.69 10.84 -23.73
CA LEU A 42 2.98 12.26 -23.56
C LEU A 42 4.37 12.61 -24.10
N LEU A 43 5.40 11.80 -23.81
CA LEU A 43 6.75 12.02 -24.33
C LEU A 43 6.80 11.95 -25.86
N THR A 44 6.06 11.05 -26.52
CA THR A 44 6.04 10.98 -28.00
C THR A 44 5.35 12.18 -28.67
N GLN A 45 4.65 13.01 -27.90
CA GLN A 45 3.85 14.13 -28.37
C GLN A 45 4.42 15.47 -27.92
N VAL A 46 5.43 15.47 -27.06
CA VAL A 46 5.96 16.66 -26.39
C VAL A 46 6.55 17.66 -27.38
N ASP A 47 7.20 17.17 -28.45
CA ASP A 47 7.80 18.01 -29.51
C ASP A 47 6.76 18.78 -30.33
N ARG A 48 5.48 18.41 -30.23
CA ARG A 48 4.36 19.11 -30.90
C ARG A 48 3.73 20.18 -30.02
N LEU A 49 4.12 20.26 -28.75
CA LEU A 49 3.60 21.24 -27.80
C LEU A 49 4.45 22.52 -27.83
N PRO A 50 3.86 23.69 -27.56
CA PRO A 50 4.63 24.90 -27.32
C PRO A 50 5.51 24.74 -26.06
N ASP A 51 6.65 25.42 -26.02
CA ASP A 51 7.69 25.27 -24.97
C ASP A 51 7.15 25.42 -23.54
N ASN A 52 6.18 26.32 -23.35
CA ASN A 52 5.51 26.56 -22.06
C ASN A 52 4.76 25.32 -21.54
N LEU A 53 4.35 24.39 -22.41
CA LEU A 53 3.71 23.12 -22.06
C LEU A 53 4.68 21.94 -22.12
N ALA A 54 5.72 21.99 -22.96
CA ALA A 54 6.71 20.92 -23.06
C ALA A 54 7.52 20.75 -21.76
N VAL A 55 8.01 21.85 -21.18
CA VAL A 55 8.79 21.86 -19.93
C VAL A 55 8.03 21.19 -18.76
N PRO A 56 6.78 21.56 -18.44
CA PRO A 56 6.05 20.90 -17.34
C PRO A 56 5.72 19.44 -17.65
N VAL A 57 5.55 19.03 -18.91
CA VAL A 57 5.35 17.62 -19.27
C VAL A 57 6.60 16.80 -18.96
N TYR A 58 7.79 17.29 -19.33
CA TYR A 58 9.05 16.62 -18.98
C TYR A 58 9.25 16.56 -17.47
N ALA A 59 9.00 17.66 -16.76
CA ALA A 59 9.07 17.68 -15.31
C ALA A 59 8.11 16.65 -14.70
N LEU A 60 6.86 16.59 -15.16
CA LEU A 60 5.87 15.61 -14.68
C LEU A 60 6.33 14.17 -14.91
N VAL A 61 6.81 13.84 -16.12
CA VAL A 61 7.15 12.47 -16.49
C VAL A 61 8.42 11.97 -15.80
N PHE A 62 9.42 12.83 -15.58
CA PHE A 62 10.70 12.41 -15.00
C PHE A 62 10.83 12.71 -13.50
N LEU A 63 10.38 13.88 -13.03
CA LEU A 63 10.56 14.28 -11.63
C LEU A 63 9.60 13.52 -10.70
N VAL A 64 8.35 13.32 -11.11
CA VAL A 64 7.34 12.67 -10.25
C VAL A 64 7.71 11.24 -9.89
N PRO A 65 8.13 10.35 -10.83
CA PRO A 65 8.55 9.00 -10.46
C PRO A 65 9.77 8.98 -9.54
N VAL A 66 10.75 9.86 -9.75
CA VAL A 66 11.94 9.98 -8.88
C VAL A 66 11.51 10.38 -7.47
N LEU A 67 10.68 11.42 -7.35
CA LEU A 67 10.13 11.85 -6.06
C LEU A 67 9.31 10.74 -5.40
N ALA A 68 8.51 10.01 -6.18
CA ALA A 68 7.70 8.91 -5.70
C ALA A 68 8.55 7.78 -5.11
N ILE A 69 9.70 7.45 -5.72
CA ILE A 69 10.65 6.45 -5.20
C ILE A 69 11.31 6.95 -3.90
N VAL A 70 11.71 8.22 -3.84
CA VAL A 70 12.30 8.82 -2.62
C VAL A 70 11.29 8.81 -1.47
N VAL A 71 10.05 9.22 -1.73
CA VAL A 71 8.96 9.20 -0.76
C VAL A 71 8.67 7.76 -0.32
N LEU A 72 8.68 6.79 -1.23
CA LEU A 72 8.51 5.38 -0.92
C LEU A 72 9.61 4.84 0.01
N GLY A 73 10.88 5.16 -0.28
CA GLY A 73 12.01 4.81 0.57
C GLY A 73 11.88 5.39 1.98
N GLY A 74 11.58 6.69 2.08
CA GLY A 74 11.35 7.35 3.36
C GLY A 74 10.16 6.75 4.13
N PHE A 75 9.05 6.50 3.45
CA PHE A 75 7.87 5.86 4.03
C PHE A 75 8.20 4.48 4.61
N LEU A 76 8.95 3.66 3.88
CA LEU A 76 9.37 2.32 4.31
C LEU A 76 10.28 2.36 5.54
N VAL A 77 11.23 3.31 5.59
CA VAL A 77 12.08 3.54 6.76
C VAL A 77 11.22 3.92 7.98
N VAL A 78 10.34 4.90 7.83
CA VAL A 78 9.43 5.35 8.92
C VAL A 78 8.52 4.22 9.37
N ASN A 79 8.02 3.40 8.44
CA ASN A 79 7.20 2.23 8.75
C ASN A 79 7.99 1.22 9.59
N GLY A 80 9.22 0.87 9.19
CA GLY A 80 10.08 -0.03 9.96
C GLY A 80 10.36 0.49 11.37
N LEU A 81 10.68 1.78 11.51
CA LEU A 81 10.88 2.41 12.83
C LEU A 81 9.60 2.38 13.68
N THR A 82 8.44 2.60 13.06
CA THR A 82 7.14 2.56 13.74
C THR A 82 6.80 1.15 14.22
N MET A 83 7.04 0.13 13.39
CA MET A 83 6.84 -1.27 13.73
C MET A 83 7.72 -1.69 14.90
N VAL A 84 9.00 -1.30 14.90
CA VAL A 84 9.90 -1.59 16.01
C VAL A 84 9.44 -0.95 17.32
N ARG A 85 8.94 0.30 17.26
CA ARG A 85 8.46 1.03 18.44
C ARG A 85 7.14 0.50 19.00
N LYS A 86 6.20 0.11 18.13
CA LYS A 86 4.84 -0.29 18.54
C LYS A 86 4.69 -1.79 18.75
N GLU A 87 5.44 -2.61 18.01
CA GLU A 87 5.26 -4.07 17.96
C GLU A 87 6.52 -4.83 18.40
N GLY A 88 7.64 -4.15 18.65
CA GLY A 88 8.88 -4.73 19.16
C GLY A 88 9.92 -5.10 18.09
N ARG A 89 11.09 -5.57 18.53
CA ARG A 89 12.29 -5.80 17.70
C ARG A 89 12.37 -7.18 17.03
N ARG A 90 11.27 -7.66 16.44
CA ARG A 90 11.29 -8.91 15.66
C ARG A 90 11.90 -8.68 14.27
N PRO A 91 12.64 -9.64 13.67
CA PRO A 91 13.22 -9.47 12.33
C PRO A 91 12.18 -9.07 11.26
N ALA A 92 10.97 -9.62 11.34
CA ALA A 92 9.85 -9.26 10.47
C ALA A 92 9.51 -7.76 10.54
N ASN A 93 9.63 -7.13 11.70
CA ASN A 93 9.30 -5.71 11.92
C ASN A 93 10.38 -4.77 11.33
N LEU A 94 11.59 -5.28 11.11
CA LEU A 94 12.72 -4.53 10.53
C LEU A 94 12.74 -4.55 9.00
N LEU A 95 12.07 -5.54 8.39
CA LEU A 95 12.16 -5.81 6.95
C LEU A 95 11.78 -4.60 6.09
N SER A 96 10.69 -3.91 6.46
CA SER A 96 10.26 -2.70 5.74
C SER A 96 11.28 -1.56 5.84
N GLY A 97 11.91 -1.37 7.01
CA GLY A 97 12.95 -0.36 7.20
C GLY A 97 14.20 -0.66 6.39
N LEU A 98 14.64 -1.92 6.38
CA LEU A 98 15.77 -2.37 5.58
C LEU A 98 15.50 -2.22 4.07
N ALA A 99 14.28 -2.53 3.61
CA ALA A 99 13.90 -2.30 2.22
C ALA A 99 13.98 -0.80 1.84
N GLY A 100 13.53 0.09 2.73
CA GLY A 100 13.65 1.54 2.53
C GLY A 100 15.10 2.02 2.45
N ILE A 101 15.98 1.52 3.34
CA ILE A 101 17.43 1.78 3.27
C ILE A 101 18.02 1.24 1.97
N GLY A 102 17.61 0.05 1.54
CA GLY A 102 18.03 -0.55 0.27
C GLY A 102 17.69 0.31 -0.94
N ILE A 103 16.51 0.95 -0.98
CA ILE A 103 16.14 1.90 -2.03
C ILE A 103 17.14 3.07 -2.07
N PHE A 104 17.46 3.67 -0.92
CA PHE A 104 18.44 4.76 -0.87
C PHE A 104 19.85 4.33 -1.26
N ALA A 105 20.26 3.11 -0.88
CA ALA A 105 21.54 2.54 -1.30
C ALA A 105 21.61 2.38 -2.82
N VAL A 106 20.54 1.92 -3.47
CA VAL A 106 20.48 1.84 -4.94
C VAL A 106 20.50 3.21 -5.59
N LEU A 107 19.79 4.21 -5.04
CA LEU A 107 19.85 5.58 -5.54
C LEU A 107 21.27 6.16 -5.45
N ALA A 108 21.95 5.97 -4.32
CA ALA A 108 23.34 6.39 -4.13
C ALA A 108 24.29 5.68 -5.09
N LEU A 109 24.07 4.39 -5.35
CA LEU A 109 24.83 3.60 -6.31
C LEU A 109 24.69 4.17 -7.73
N VAL A 110 23.46 4.53 -8.15
CA VAL A 110 23.21 5.13 -9.47
C VAL A 110 23.93 6.46 -9.63
N VAL A 111 23.88 7.34 -8.62
CA VAL A 111 24.53 8.66 -8.67
C VAL A 111 26.06 8.55 -8.71
N THR A 112 26.62 7.56 -8.02
CA THR A 112 28.08 7.37 -7.93
C THR A 112 28.66 6.53 -9.08
N ALA A 113 27.82 5.77 -9.79
CA ALA A 113 28.22 4.82 -10.84
C ALA A 113 29.08 5.45 -11.94
N ASP A 114 28.75 6.66 -12.38
CA ASP A 114 29.46 7.35 -13.48
C ASP A 114 30.83 7.90 -13.05
N TYR A 115 31.01 8.20 -11.76
CA TYR A 115 32.27 8.71 -11.22
C TYR A 115 33.32 7.62 -11.00
N LEU A 116 32.90 6.37 -10.81
CA LEU A 116 33.76 5.26 -10.41
C LEU A 116 34.50 4.58 -11.59
N GLY A 117 34.31 5.04 -12.83
CA GLY A 117 35.08 4.55 -13.99
C GLY A 117 34.98 3.02 -14.19
N GLY A 118 33.87 2.40 -13.79
CA GLY A 118 33.76 0.95 -13.66
C GLY A 118 33.75 0.18 -14.99
N SER A 119 34.15 -1.09 -14.92
CA SER A 119 34.14 -2.01 -16.06
C SER A 119 32.73 -2.24 -16.63
N LYS A 120 32.64 -2.76 -17.87
CA LYS A 120 31.36 -3.11 -18.51
C LYS A 120 30.53 -4.08 -17.65
N ALA A 121 31.18 -5.03 -16.96
CA ALA A 121 30.52 -5.97 -16.05
C ALA A 121 29.88 -5.26 -14.85
N TYR A 122 30.57 -4.28 -14.27
CA TYR A 122 30.06 -3.48 -13.16
C TYR A 122 28.82 -2.66 -13.57
N ARG A 123 28.85 -2.04 -14.75
CA ARG A 123 27.69 -1.30 -15.30
C ARG A 123 26.48 -2.21 -15.54
N SER A 124 26.69 -3.40 -16.10
CA SER A 124 25.62 -4.39 -16.28
C SER A 124 25.03 -4.86 -14.96
N PHE A 125 25.86 -5.06 -13.93
CA PHE A 125 25.41 -5.42 -12.59
C PHE A 125 24.55 -4.31 -11.97
N ILE A 126 24.97 -3.05 -12.03
CA ILE A 126 24.18 -1.91 -11.56
C ILE A 126 22.84 -1.85 -12.28
N LEU A 127 22.85 -1.97 -13.61
CA LEU A 127 21.62 -1.94 -14.40
C LEU A 127 20.64 -3.05 -13.96
N ALA A 128 21.13 -4.27 -13.72
CA ALA A 128 20.30 -5.37 -13.24
C ALA A 128 19.69 -5.06 -11.85
N VAL A 129 20.49 -4.54 -10.92
CA VAL A 129 20.01 -4.14 -9.59
C VAL A 129 18.95 -3.05 -9.71
N VAL A 130 19.19 -2.02 -10.52
CA VAL A 130 18.24 -0.92 -10.74
C VAL A 130 16.93 -1.42 -11.35
N LEU A 131 16.97 -2.33 -12.33
CA LEU A 131 15.78 -2.88 -12.95
C LEU A 131 14.96 -3.72 -11.96
N ILE A 132 15.61 -4.57 -11.16
CA ILE A 132 14.93 -5.39 -10.15
C ILE A 132 14.31 -4.50 -9.07
N THR A 133 15.10 -3.57 -8.51
CA THR A 133 14.62 -2.64 -7.48
C THR A 133 13.51 -1.74 -8.05
N GLY A 134 13.66 -1.23 -9.27
CA GLY A 134 12.65 -0.43 -9.95
C GLY A 134 11.34 -1.19 -10.18
N TYR A 135 11.41 -2.46 -10.59
CA TYR A 135 10.24 -3.33 -10.73
C TYR A 135 9.50 -3.53 -9.40
N VAL A 136 10.23 -3.89 -8.33
CA VAL A 136 9.63 -4.10 -7.01
C VAL A 136 9.06 -2.78 -6.46
N ALA A 137 9.79 -1.67 -6.61
CA ALA A 137 9.33 -0.35 -6.21
C ALA A 137 8.07 0.07 -6.98
N PHE A 138 8.01 -0.19 -8.29
CA PHE A 138 6.83 0.06 -9.11
C PHE A 138 5.62 -0.72 -8.60
N LEU A 139 5.75 -2.03 -8.36
CA LEU A 139 4.66 -2.85 -7.82
C LEU A 139 4.20 -2.33 -6.46
N PHE A 140 5.14 -1.97 -5.59
CA PHE A 140 4.83 -1.48 -4.25
C PHE A 140 4.17 -0.09 -4.30
N LEU A 141 4.58 0.77 -5.23
CA LEU A 141 3.95 2.06 -5.47
C LEU A 141 2.52 1.90 -6.00
N CYS A 142 2.31 0.99 -6.96
CA CYS A 142 1.00 0.65 -7.48
C CYS A 142 0.09 0.17 -6.33
N PHE A 143 0.60 -0.75 -5.51
CA PHE A 143 -0.11 -1.24 -4.33
C PHE A 143 -0.46 -0.11 -3.38
N LEU A 144 0.51 0.74 -3.01
CA LEU A 144 0.30 1.82 -2.04
C LEU A 144 -0.69 2.87 -2.55
N ALA A 145 -0.57 3.27 -3.82
CA ALA A 145 -1.48 4.21 -4.47
C ALA A 145 -2.91 3.65 -4.50
N TYR A 146 -3.06 2.38 -4.89
CA TYR A 146 -4.37 1.74 -4.94
C TYR A 146 -4.94 1.47 -3.54
N ALA A 147 -4.11 1.10 -2.57
CA ALA A 147 -4.52 0.93 -1.17
C ALA A 147 -5.01 2.25 -0.57
N PHE A 148 -4.35 3.37 -0.88
CA PHE A 148 -4.81 4.71 -0.50
C PHE A 148 -6.16 5.04 -1.15
N LEU A 149 -6.31 4.81 -2.46
CA LEU A 149 -7.58 5.02 -3.16
C LEU A 149 -8.70 4.14 -2.59
N TYR A 150 -8.42 2.85 -2.39
CA TYR A 150 -9.35 1.87 -1.84
C TYR A 150 -9.77 2.22 -0.41
N GLY A 151 -8.84 2.66 0.44
CA GLY A 151 -9.13 3.10 1.81
C GLY A 151 -10.04 4.33 1.90
N ARG A 152 -10.17 5.11 0.82
CA ARG A 152 -11.12 6.24 0.72
C ARG A 152 -12.52 5.80 0.31
N ILE A 153 -12.68 4.58 -0.19
CA ILE A 153 -13.97 4.05 -0.62
C ILE A 153 -14.79 3.73 0.64
N ARG A 154 -15.90 4.45 0.81
CA ARG A 154 -16.85 4.18 1.90
C ARG A 154 -17.63 2.90 1.61
N VAL A 155 -17.90 2.13 2.66
CA VAL A 155 -18.88 1.04 2.63
C VAL A 155 -20.23 1.64 2.22
N ARG A 156 -20.76 1.14 1.11
CA ARG A 156 -22.07 1.50 0.56
C ARG A 156 -23.06 0.40 0.93
N GLY A 157 -24.24 0.80 1.38
CA GLY A 157 -25.29 -0.11 1.83
C GLY A 157 -25.18 -0.47 3.31
N ASP A 158 -26.23 -1.11 3.79
CA ASP A 158 -26.30 -1.72 5.11
C ASP A 158 -25.45 -2.99 5.10
N VAL A 159 -24.81 -3.28 6.22
CA VAL A 159 -24.02 -4.48 6.41
C VAL A 159 -24.51 -5.17 7.67
N ASP A 160 -24.62 -6.49 7.62
CA ASP A 160 -25.09 -7.27 8.76
C ASP A 160 -23.92 -7.67 9.69
N PHE A 161 -22.73 -7.84 9.13
CA PHE A 161 -21.54 -8.29 9.84
C PHE A 161 -20.29 -7.49 9.46
N VAL A 162 -19.44 -7.22 10.45
CA VAL A 162 -18.09 -6.67 10.28
C VAL A 162 -17.09 -7.71 10.76
N VAL A 163 -16.53 -8.47 9.82
CA VAL A 163 -15.56 -9.53 10.14
C VAL A 163 -14.19 -8.94 10.41
N MET A 164 -13.64 -9.23 11.59
CA MET A 164 -12.32 -8.77 12.03
C MET A 164 -11.42 -9.97 12.26
N LEU A 165 -10.40 -10.10 11.42
CA LEU A 165 -9.42 -11.18 11.50
C LEU A 165 -8.33 -10.85 12.52
N GLY A 166 -7.86 -11.91 13.20
CA GLY A 166 -6.69 -11.91 14.07
C GLY A 166 -5.37 -11.60 13.35
N SER A 167 -4.32 -11.39 14.13
CA SER A 167 -2.95 -11.19 13.63
C SER A 167 -1.88 -11.52 14.67
N GLY A 168 -2.23 -12.29 15.71
CA GLY A 168 -1.37 -12.62 16.83
C GLY A 168 -1.46 -11.63 18.00
N LEU A 169 -1.24 -12.15 19.20
CA LEU A 169 -1.15 -11.37 20.45
C LEU A 169 0.30 -11.05 20.85
N ILE A 170 0.51 -9.88 21.46
CA ILE A 170 1.77 -9.55 22.14
C ILE A 170 1.80 -10.28 23.47
N GLY A 171 2.84 -11.09 23.68
CA GLY A 171 3.01 -11.86 24.92
C GLY A 171 1.91 -12.90 25.16
N GLY A 172 1.19 -13.30 24.10
CA GLY A 172 0.16 -14.31 24.15
C GLY A 172 -1.17 -13.88 24.79
N GLU A 173 -1.34 -12.60 25.16
CA GLU A 173 -2.57 -12.09 25.78
C GLU A 173 -3.02 -10.72 25.27
N ARG A 174 -2.07 -9.85 24.92
CA ARG A 174 -2.37 -8.44 24.66
C ARG A 174 -2.57 -8.18 23.17
N VAL A 175 -3.68 -7.53 22.83
CA VAL A 175 -3.95 -7.04 21.48
C VAL A 175 -2.87 -6.02 21.05
N PRO A 176 -2.08 -6.27 19.98
CA PRO A 176 -1.09 -5.32 19.49
C PRO A 176 -1.74 -4.03 18.97
N PRO A 177 -0.98 -2.91 18.92
CA PRO A 177 -1.49 -1.64 18.38
C PRO A 177 -2.06 -1.74 16.96
N LEU A 178 -1.51 -2.58 16.08
CA LEU A 178 -2.07 -2.79 14.74
C LEU A 178 -3.41 -3.53 14.77
N LEU A 179 -3.53 -4.59 15.58
CA LEU A 179 -4.79 -5.30 15.76
C LEU A 179 -5.83 -4.38 16.39
N ALA A 180 -5.46 -3.60 17.41
CA ALA A 180 -6.33 -2.58 18.01
C ALA A 180 -6.81 -1.54 16.98
N SER A 181 -5.92 -1.07 16.09
CA SER A 181 -6.29 -0.15 15.00
C SER A 181 -7.32 -0.76 14.04
N ARG A 182 -7.18 -2.06 13.76
CA ARG A 182 -8.14 -2.83 12.94
C ARG A 182 -9.49 -2.96 13.63
N LEU A 183 -9.49 -3.33 14.92
CA LEU A 183 -10.69 -3.41 15.75
C LEU A 183 -11.43 -2.06 15.83
N ARG A 184 -10.71 -0.96 16.07
CA ARG A 184 -11.29 0.40 16.01
C ARG A 184 -11.87 0.75 14.65
N SER A 185 -11.27 0.26 13.57
CA SER A 185 -11.80 0.51 12.24
C SER A 185 -13.12 -0.23 12.04
N GLY A 186 -13.25 -1.46 12.58
CA GLY A 186 -14.52 -2.19 12.62
C GLY A 186 -15.59 -1.46 13.44
N LEU A 187 -15.25 -1.01 14.64
CA LEU A 187 -16.14 -0.19 15.48
C LEU A 187 -16.63 1.07 14.75
N ARG A 188 -15.74 1.79 14.07
CA ARG A 188 -16.11 2.96 13.27
C ARG A 188 -17.07 2.62 12.13
N VAL A 189 -16.98 1.42 11.54
CA VAL A 189 -17.93 0.98 10.53
C VAL A 189 -19.30 0.75 11.16
N GLN A 190 -19.37 0.03 12.28
CA GLN A 190 -20.63 -0.20 13.01
C GLN A 190 -21.29 1.12 13.43
N GLN A 191 -20.54 2.01 14.09
CA GLN A 191 -21.04 3.33 14.51
C GLN A 191 -21.57 4.16 13.34
N ARG A 192 -20.94 4.09 12.16
CA ARG A 192 -21.41 4.78 10.96
C ARG A 192 -22.69 4.18 10.38
N GLN A 193 -22.94 2.88 10.54
CA GLN A 193 -24.19 2.26 10.12
C GLN A 193 -25.33 2.66 11.07
N ILE A 194 -25.09 2.59 12.37
CA ILE A 194 -26.03 3.04 13.41
C ILE A 194 -26.41 4.52 13.18
N ALA A 195 -25.42 5.39 12.94
CA ALA A 195 -25.64 6.82 12.70
C ALA A 195 -26.44 7.13 11.41
N ARG A 196 -26.54 6.18 10.48
CA ARG A 196 -27.38 6.30 9.27
C ARG A 196 -28.81 5.81 9.49
N GLY A 197 -29.13 5.27 10.66
CA GLY A 197 -30.42 4.67 10.97
C GLY A 197 -30.57 3.22 10.50
N GLY A 198 -29.48 2.58 10.05
CA GLY A 198 -29.46 1.16 9.71
C GLY A 198 -29.31 0.26 10.95
N PRO A 199 -29.60 -1.05 10.83
CA PRO A 199 -29.34 -2.00 11.92
C PRO A 199 -27.86 -2.01 12.30
N ALA A 200 -27.58 -2.21 13.60
CA ALA A 200 -26.21 -2.32 14.08
C ALA A 200 -25.57 -3.63 13.60
N PRO A 201 -24.50 -3.62 12.79
CA PRO A 201 -23.85 -4.85 12.38
C PRO A 201 -23.19 -5.56 13.55
N VAL A 202 -23.17 -6.89 13.51
CA VAL A 202 -22.43 -7.73 14.46
C VAL A 202 -20.93 -7.69 14.14
N LEU A 203 -20.11 -7.49 15.17
CA LEU A 203 -18.66 -7.38 15.14
C LEU A 203 -17.99 -8.76 15.24
N LEU A 204 -18.09 -9.56 14.18
CA LEU A 204 -17.57 -10.93 14.19
C LEU A 204 -16.03 -10.97 14.24
N VAL A 205 -15.47 -11.30 15.41
CA VAL A 205 -14.04 -11.53 15.58
C VAL A 205 -13.66 -12.97 15.24
N SER A 206 -12.57 -13.15 14.50
CA SER A 206 -12.08 -14.47 14.09
C SER A 206 -10.58 -14.59 14.34
N GLY A 207 -10.21 -15.48 15.25
CA GLY A 207 -8.83 -15.79 15.58
C GLY A 207 -8.76 -16.99 16.53
N GLY A 208 -7.95 -17.97 16.18
CA GLY A 208 -7.73 -19.17 17.00
C GLY A 208 -6.77 -18.92 18.16
N GLN A 209 -6.30 -19.98 18.80
CA GLN A 209 -5.21 -19.92 19.77
C GLN A 209 -3.93 -20.43 19.11
N GLY A 210 -2.93 -19.55 18.98
CA GLY A 210 -1.59 -19.92 18.54
C GLY A 210 -0.81 -20.69 19.63
N PRO A 211 0.26 -21.43 19.25
CA PRO A 211 1.11 -22.15 20.21
C PRO A 211 1.74 -21.25 21.28
N ASP A 212 1.99 -19.99 20.94
CA ASP A 212 2.59 -18.98 21.81
C ASP A 212 1.54 -18.11 22.54
N GLU A 213 0.26 -18.50 22.48
CA GLU A 213 -0.86 -17.71 23.01
C GLU A 213 -1.54 -18.39 24.19
N LYS A 214 -1.84 -17.59 25.22
CA LYS A 214 -2.43 -18.08 26.47
C LYS A 214 -3.96 -18.12 26.45
N LEU A 215 -4.56 -17.37 25.53
CA LEU A 215 -5.98 -17.41 25.23
C LEU A 215 -6.20 -17.28 23.72
N PRO A 216 -7.36 -17.72 23.18
CA PRO A 216 -7.71 -17.49 21.79
C PRO A 216 -7.68 -16.00 21.42
N GLU A 217 -7.15 -15.67 20.25
CA GLU A 217 -7.09 -14.29 19.75
C GLU A 217 -8.49 -13.64 19.73
N ALA A 218 -9.51 -14.39 19.29
CA ALA A 218 -10.89 -13.90 19.24
C ALA A 218 -11.41 -13.47 20.63
N GLU A 219 -11.04 -14.19 21.70
CA GLU A 219 -11.46 -13.85 23.06
C GLU A 219 -10.77 -12.56 23.53
N ALA A 220 -9.48 -12.41 23.27
CA ALA A 220 -8.74 -11.18 23.56
C ALA A 220 -9.31 -9.97 22.77
N MET A 221 -9.64 -10.19 21.50
CA MET A 221 -10.25 -9.18 20.63
C MET A 221 -11.65 -8.77 21.11
N GLY A 222 -12.49 -9.74 21.50
CA GLY A 222 -13.84 -9.48 22.02
C GLY A 222 -13.80 -8.68 23.33
N ARG A 223 -12.96 -9.07 24.28
CA ARG A 223 -12.72 -8.31 25.52
C ARG A 223 -12.27 -6.89 25.23
N TRP A 224 -11.38 -6.72 24.26
CA TRP A 224 -10.88 -5.41 23.85
C TRP A 224 -11.99 -4.54 23.23
N LEU A 225 -12.85 -5.11 22.38
CA LEU A 225 -13.98 -4.40 21.76
C LEU A 225 -14.99 -3.92 22.81
N VAL A 226 -15.37 -4.79 23.74
CA VAL A 226 -16.29 -4.43 24.84
C VAL A 226 -15.69 -3.33 25.71
N ALA A 227 -14.40 -3.42 26.03
CA ALA A 227 -13.69 -2.37 26.78
C ALA A 227 -13.64 -1.01 26.05
N GLU A 228 -13.70 -1.01 24.71
CA GLU A 228 -13.75 0.22 23.90
C GLU A 228 -15.19 0.65 23.54
N GLY A 229 -16.19 0.05 24.19
CA GLY A 229 -17.60 0.49 24.13
C GLY A 229 -18.47 -0.24 23.11
N ALA A 230 -18.05 -1.41 22.63
CA ALA A 230 -18.94 -2.30 21.88
C ALA A 230 -20.01 -2.92 22.80
N ASP A 231 -21.21 -3.11 22.26
CA ASP A 231 -22.27 -3.89 22.92
C ASP A 231 -21.86 -5.38 22.96
N PRO A 232 -21.77 -6.02 24.13
CA PRO A 232 -21.42 -7.45 24.24
C PRO A 232 -22.33 -8.38 23.44
N ASP A 233 -23.59 -8.03 23.21
CA ASP A 233 -24.54 -8.85 22.45
C ASP A 233 -24.28 -8.79 20.92
N LEU A 234 -23.41 -7.88 20.48
CA LEU A 234 -23.07 -7.62 19.08
C LEU A 234 -21.61 -7.91 18.74
N VAL A 235 -20.86 -8.69 19.55
CA VAL A 235 -19.44 -9.05 19.33
C VAL A 235 -19.23 -10.56 19.26
#